data_AF-A0A5N3S593-F1
#
_entry.id   AF-A0A5N3S593-F1
#
_cell.length_a   1.000
_cell.length_b   1.000
_cell.length_c   1.000
_cell.angle_alpha   90.00
_cell.angle_beta   90.00
_cell.angle_gamma   90.00
#
_symmetry.space_group_name_H-M   'P 1'
#
loop_
_entity.id
_entity.type
_entity.pdbx_description
1 polymer ?
#
loop_
_entity_poly.entity_id
_entity_poly.type
_entity_poly.pdbx_seq_one_letter_code
_entity_poly.pdbx_strand_id
1 'polypeptide(L)'
;MLNFRITKYDPKNRNSDGQYKVDEWTCPSEVGKKFNGIEFKASEYFEVEEKYINAVIECLQSKHIKHLRVVDLESRFLQDNLSDKNSQWLVSEEFKGIALFEDKKLEIDCLTVVIKMILRGFLWCRLEINEQFSLRFGWDYYMYICCNNLNESTIEKINKTGLFVELLEPLYDMKRCNFYIQTCRADEDGDSLVEEETILKTMTREKIKQGLGLSDEHTGNHSFDITPQNYEMFKNDFEFNFTEYEYCLYCDKIYI
;
A
#
# COMPACT_ATOMS: atom_id res chain seq x y z
N MET A 1 11.68 -6.57 12.72
CA MET A 1 11.92 -6.74 11.27
C MET A 1 12.65 -5.53 10.75
N LEU A 2 13.35 -5.67 9.64
CA LEU A 2 14.04 -4.59 8.97
C LEU A 2 13.11 -3.95 7.93
N ASN A 3 13.24 -2.64 7.76
CA ASN A 3 12.50 -1.88 6.76
C ASN A 3 13.46 -1.46 5.66
N PHE A 4 13.13 -1.81 4.43
CA PHE A 4 13.90 -1.47 3.24
C PHE A 4 13.09 -0.52 2.38
N ARG A 5 13.69 0.58 1.96
CA ARG A 5 13.20 1.43 0.88
C ARG A 5 13.85 0.99 -0.41
N ILE A 6 13.05 0.82 -1.46
CA ILE A 6 13.50 0.56 -2.83
C ILE A 6 12.95 1.68 -3.70
N THR A 7 13.82 2.37 -4.43
CA THR A 7 13.40 3.53 -5.23
C THR A 7 14.31 3.76 -6.43
N LYS A 8 13.81 4.46 -7.46
CA LYS A 8 14.57 4.91 -8.62
C LYS A 8 15.49 6.10 -8.31
N TYR A 9 15.27 6.74 -7.17
CA TYR A 9 16.02 7.92 -6.76
C TYR A 9 17.33 7.55 -6.09
N ASP A 10 18.45 7.96 -6.70
CA ASP A 10 19.78 7.74 -6.14
C ASP A 10 19.93 8.49 -4.80
N PRO A 11 20.17 7.80 -3.66
CA PRO A 11 20.26 8.45 -2.36
C PRO A 11 21.36 9.51 -2.28
N LYS A 12 22.39 9.46 -3.14
CA LYS A 12 23.45 10.47 -3.19
C LYS A 12 22.95 11.87 -3.57
N ASN A 13 21.77 11.96 -4.20
CA ASN A 13 21.16 13.20 -4.66
C ASN A 13 20.19 13.81 -3.64
N ARG A 14 20.11 13.25 -2.41
CA ARG A 14 19.33 13.83 -1.32
C ARG A 14 20.18 14.79 -0.48
N ASN A 15 19.56 15.86 0.02
CA ASN A 15 20.21 16.72 1.01
C ASN A 15 20.19 16.10 2.41
N SER A 16 20.75 16.81 3.40
CA SER A 16 20.77 16.39 4.81
C SER A 16 19.37 16.15 5.41
N ASP A 17 18.34 16.78 4.85
CA ASP A 17 16.95 16.66 5.30
C ASP A 17 16.21 15.52 4.58
N GLY A 18 16.90 14.75 3.74
CA GLY A 18 16.31 13.66 2.96
C GLY A 18 15.51 14.10 1.73
N GLN A 19 15.55 15.37 1.35
CA GLN A 19 14.87 15.87 0.14
C GLN A 19 15.71 15.55 -1.10
N TYR A 20 15.10 14.85 -2.07
CA TYR A 20 15.71 14.60 -3.39
C TYR A 20 15.78 15.90 -4.20
N LYS A 21 16.95 16.21 -4.78
CA LYS A 21 17.21 17.53 -5.41
C LYS A 21 17.25 17.52 -6.93
N VAL A 22 17.15 16.35 -7.57
CA VAL A 22 17.15 16.26 -9.03
C VAL A 22 15.72 16.41 -9.54
N ASP A 23 15.54 17.29 -10.53
CA ASP A 23 14.30 17.45 -11.28
C ASP A 23 14.07 16.22 -12.15
N GLU A 24 13.09 15.40 -11.80
CA GLU A 24 12.74 14.16 -12.50
C GLU A 24 11.26 13.83 -12.24
N TRP A 25 10.65 13.08 -13.16
CA TRP A 25 9.25 12.71 -13.07
C TRP A 25 8.92 11.89 -11.81
N THR A 26 7.69 12.08 -11.31
CA THR A 26 7.18 11.44 -10.09
C THR A 26 5.86 10.69 -10.30
N CYS A 27 5.21 10.81 -11.47
CA CYS A 27 4.02 10.03 -11.82
C CYS A 27 3.84 9.89 -13.34
N PRO A 28 3.04 8.93 -13.83
CA PRO A 28 2.90 8.68 -15.27
C PRO A 28 2.14 9.81 -16.00
N SER A 29 1.35 10.62 -15.29
CA SER A 29 0.65 11.77 -15.87
C SER A 29 1.61 12.85 -16.42
N GLU A 30 2.91 12.74 -16.11
CA GLU A 30 3.93 13.67 -16.55
C GLU A 30 4.60 13.30 -17.88
N VAL A 31 4.18 12.19 -18.51
CA VAL A 31 4.66 11.83 -19.85
C VAL A 31 4.45 12.99 -20.82
N GLY A 32 5.48 13.32 -21.60
CA GLY A 32 5.54 14.47 -22.49
C GLY A 32 6.06 15.77 -21.83
N LYS A 33 6.17 15.84 -20.50
CA LYS A 33 6.91 16.92 -19.83
C LYS A 33 8.41 16.72 -19.98
N LYS A 34 9.17 17.80 -19.76
CA LYS A 34 10.64 17.78 -19.81
C LYS A 34 11.24 17.92 -18.42
N PHE A 35 12.22 17.07 -18.12
CA PHE A 35 13.01 17.08 -16.90
C PHE A 35 14.47 17.18 -17.30
N ASN A 36 15.20 18.17 -16.76
CA ASN A 36 16.57 18.48 -17.21
C ASN A 36 16.73 18.60 -18.74
N GLY A 37 15.70 19.13 -19.42
CA GLY A 37 15.69 19.31 -20.88
C GLY A 37 15.38 18.04 -21.71
N ILE A 38 15.22 16.88 -21.08
CA ILE A 38 14.88 15.61 -21.71
C ILE A 38 13.38 15.36 -21.54
N GLU A 39 12.69 15.02 -22.62
CA GLU A 39 11.26 14.66 -22.58
C GLU A 39 11.07 13.27 -21.98
N PHE A 40 10.19 13.16 -20.98
CA PHE A 40 9.83 11.90 -20.36
C PHE A 40 8.84 11.12 -21.24
N LYS A 41 9.23 9.93 -21.66
CA LYS A 41 8.46 9.08 -22.57
C LYS A 41 7.71 7.98 -21.81
N ALA A 42 6.58 7.56 -22.39
CA ALA A 42 5.82 6.40 -21.89
C ALA A 42 6.68 5.11 -21.81
N SER A 43 7.63 4.91 -22.74
CA SER A 43 8.54 3.77 -22.69
C SER A 43 9.42 3.77 -21.44
N GLU A 44 9.91 4.94 -21.01
CA GLU A 44 10.73 5.07 -19.81
C GLU A 44 9.92 4.78 -18.54
N TYR A 45 8.64 5.15 -18.53
CA TYR A 45 7.72 4.76 -17.46
C TYR A 45 7.63 3.23 -17.34
N PHE A 46 7.34 2.53 -18.44
CA PHE A 46 7.18 1.07 -18.43
C PHE A 46 8.48 0.34 -18.08
N GLU A 47 9.64 0.84 -18.52
CA GLU A 47 10.94 0.32 -18.12
C GLU A 47 11.16 0.41 -16.60
N VAL A 48 10.76 1.53 -15.98
CA VAL A 48 10.89 1.69 -14.53
C VAL A 48 9.86 0.85 -13.78
N GLU A 49 8.60 0.80 -14.23
CA GLU A 49 7.57 -0.08 -13.68
C GLU A 49 8.05 -1.54 -13.62
N GLU A 50 8.62 -2.04 -14.72
CA GLU A 50 9.15 -3.39 -14.80
C GLU A 50 10.28 -3.64 -13.78
N LYS A 51 11.15 -2.64 -13.53
CA LYS A 51 12.19 -2.75 -12.50
C LYS A 51 11.58 -2.91 -11.09
N TYR A 52 10.53 -2.16 -10.76
CA TYR A 52 9.86 -2.29 -9.46
C TYR A 52 9.24 -3.67 -9.29
N ILE A 53 8.53 -4.16 -10.31
CA ILE A 53 7.95 -5.50 -10.30
C ILE A 53 9.04 -6.55 -10.10
N ASN A 54 10.11 -6.50 -10.91
CA ASN A 54 11.22 -7.45 -10.81
C ASN A 54 11.91 -7.41 -9.44
N ALA A 55 12.05 -6.23 -8.84
CA ALA A 55 12.60 -6.10 -7.49
C ALA A 55 11.72 -6.80 -6.44
N VAL A 56 10.39 -6.65 -6.52
CA VAL A 56 9.46 -7.37 -5.64
C VAL A 56 9.59 -8.88 -5.83
N ILE A 57 9.60 -9.36 -7.09
CA ILE A 57 9.71 -10.79 -7.38
C ILE A 57 11.04 -11.37 -6.85
N GLU A 58 12.17 -10.67 -7.05
CA GLU A 58 13.46 -11.10 -6.51
C GLU A 58 13.44 -11.16 -4.97
N CYS A 59 12.82 -10.18 -4.30
CA CYS A 59 12.64 -10.21 -2.85
C CYS A 59 11.82 -11.43 -2.40
N LEU A 60 10.67 -11.70 -3.04
CA LEU A 60 9.81 -12.83 -2.70
C LEU A 60 10.50 -14.18 -2.94
N GLN A 61 11.19 -14.32 -4.07
CA GLN A 61 11.97 -15.53 -4.40
C GLN A 61 13.07 -15.79 -3.38
N SER A 62 13.80 -14.76 -2.95
CA SER A 62 14.84 -14.86 -1.91
C SER A 62 14.32 -15.31 -0.55
N LYS A 63 13.01 -15.14 -0.31
CA LYS A 63 12.30 -15.54 0.91
C LYS A 63 11.48 -16.81 0.74
N HIS A 64 11.48 -17.41 -0.45
CA HIS A 64 10.62 -18.54 -0.81
C HIS A 64 9.12 -18.27 -0.58
N ILE A 65 8.70 -17.01 -0.72
CA ILE A 65 7.29 -16.60 -0.63
C ILE A 65 6.67 -16.71 -2.03
N LYS A 66 5.53 -17.40 -2.12
CA LYS A 66 4.84 -17.68 -3.40
C LYS A 66 3.57 -16.85 -3.59
N HIS A 67 3.04 -16.31 -2.51
CA HIS A 67 1.82 -15.50 -2.52
C HIS A 67 1.88 -14.45 -1.43
N LEU A 68 1.09 -13.40 -1.63
CA LEU A 68 0.78 -12.39 -0.62
C LEU A 68 -0.73 -12.26 -0.49
N ARG A 69 -1.18 -11.51 0.50
CA ARG A 69 -2.58 -11.15 0.71
C ARG A 69 -2.78 -9.66 0.57
N VAL A 70 -3.94 -9.30 0.02
CA VAL A 70 -4.42 -7.92 -0.03
C VAL A 70 -4.75 -7.46 1.38
N VAL A 71 -4.19 -6.32 1.78
CA VAL A 71 -4.46 -5.67 3.08
C VAL A 71 -4.69 -4.17 2.86
N ASP A 72 -5.70 -3.58 3.51
CA ASP A 72 -6.16 -2.20 3.30
C ASP A 72 -6.43 -1.88 1.82
N LEU A 73 -7.38 -2.58 1.21
CA LEU A 73 -7.77 -2.32 -0.17
C LEU A 73 -8.51 -0.98 -0.33
N GLU A 74 -7.93 -0.07 -1.11
CA GLU A 74 -8.56 1.16 -1.58
C GLU A 74 -8.84 1.06 -3.09
N SER A 75 -10.06 0.69 -3.45
CA SER A 75 -10.50 0.54 -4.84
C SER A 75 -11.71 1.41 -5.20
N ARG A 76 -12.04 2.40 -4.37
CA ARG A 76 -13.24 3.26 -4.53
C ARG A 76 -13.30 3.92 -5.91
N PHE A 77 -12.16 4.41 -6.40
CA PHE A 77 -12.06 5.11 -7.68
C PHE A 77 -11.61 4.21 -8.84
N LEU A 78 -11.54 2.89 -8.65
CA LEU A 78 -11.00 1.98 -9.65
C LEU A 78 -11.74 2.08 -10.99
N GLN A 79 -13.07 2.07 -10.97
CA GLN A 79 -13.88 2.13 -12.18
C GLN A 79 -13.73 3.47 -12.92
N ASP A 80 -13.67 4.58 -12.18
CA ASP A 80 -13.46 5.91 -12.73
C ASP A 80 -12.06 6.03 -13.34
N ASN A 81 -11.03 5.56 -12.63
CA ASN A 81 -9.65 5.54 -13.10
C ASN A 81 -9.51 4.70 -14.37
N LEU A 82 -10.14 3.51 -14.44
CA LEU A 82 -10.13 2.65 -15.63
C LEU A 82 -10.88 3.26 -16.82
N SER A 83 -11.84 4.15 -16.57
CA SER A 83 -12.66 4.80 -17.60
C SER A 83 -12.11 6.17 -18.03
N ASP A 84 -11.16 6.74 -17.28
CA ASP A 84 -10.52 8.00 -17.59
C ASP A 84 -9.77 7.91 -18.94
N LYS A 85 -10.08 8.85 -19.84
CA LYS A 85 -9.50 8.95 -21.18
C LYS A 85 -8.01 9.27 -21.13
N ASN A 86 -7.56 10.06 -20.15
CA ASN A 86 -6.17 10.45 -20.03
C ASN A 86 -5.29 9.28 -19.56
N SER A 87 -5.89 8.30 -18.87
CA SER A 87 -5.22 7.13 -18.31
C SER A 87 -5.36 5.88 -19.18
N GLN A 88 -6.06 5.93 -20.32
CA GLN A 88 -6.29 4.75 -21.18
C GLN A 88 -5.00 4.08 -21.68
N TRP A 89 -3.94 4.85 -21.92
CA TRP A 89 -2.65 4.29 -22.36
C TRP A 89 -1.94 3.48 -21.25
N LEU A 90 -2.39 3.62 -19.99
CA LEU A 90 -1.96 2.82 -18.84
C LEU A 90 -2.87 1.62 -18.58
N VAL A 91 -4.03 1.51 -19.22
CA VAL A 91 -4.94 0.38 -18.99
C VAL A 91 -4.39 -0.86 -19.70
N SER A 92 -4.44 -2.01 -19.03
CA SER A 92 -4.07 -3.30 -19.62
C SER A 92 -5.24 -4.28 -19.50
N GLU A 93 -5.42 -5.16 -20.50
CA GLU A 93 -6.55 -6.11 -20.54
C GLU A 93 -6.62 -7.01 -19.30
N GLU A 94 -5.46 -7.34 -18.73
CA GLU A 94 -5.32 -8.09 -17.47
C GLU A 94 -6.06 -7.44 -16.29
N PHE A 95 -6.29 -6.12 -16.29
CA PHE A 95 -6.98 -5.43 -15.19
C PHE A 95 -8.47 -5.77 -15.12
N LYS A 96 -9.11 -6.07 -16.26
CA LYS A 96 -10.57 -6.34 -16.32
C LYS A 96 -10.96 -7.67 -15.67
N GLY A 97 -10.00 -8.58 -15.49
CA GLY A 97 -10.24 -9.94 -14.99
C GLY A 97 -10.03 -10.12 -13.48
N ILE A 98 -9.56 -9.10 -12.76
CA ILE A 98 -9.17 -9.25 -11.35
C ILE A 98 -10.25 -8.71 -10.42
N ALA A 99 -10.93 -9.63 -9.74
CA ALA A 99 -11.77 -9.29 -8.60
C ALA A 99 -10.91 -9.21 -7.32
N LEU A 100 -10.68 -8.02 -6.78
CA LEU A 100 -9.97 -7.79 -5.52
C LEU A 100 -10.94 -7.59 -4.36
N PHE A 101 -10.55 -8.08 -3.19
CA PHE A 101 -11.23 -7.87 -1.91
C PHE A 101 -10.18 -8.04 -0.80
N GLU A 102 -10.50 -7.53 0.39
CA GLU A 102 -9.62 -7.64 1.57
C GLU A 102 -9.29 -9.11 1.86
N ASP A 103 -8.06 -9.39 2.29
CA ASP A 103 -7.56 -10.75 2.56
C ASP A 103 -7.50 -11.68 1.33
N LYS A 104 -7.73 -11.20 0.11
CA LYS A 104 -7.58 -12.03 -1.09
C LYS A 104 -6.13 -12.52 -1.23
N LYS A 105 -5.97 -13.83 -1.35
CA LYS A 105 -4.70 -14.48 -1.70
C LYS A 105 -4.33 -14.22 -3.16
N LEU A 106 -3.12 -13.72 -3.39
CA LEU A 106 -2.55 -13.42 -4.71
C LEU A 106 -1.27 -14.23 -4.93
N GLU A 107 -1.33 -15.20 -5.84
CA GLU A 107 -0.14 -15.87 -6.39
C GLU A 107 0.65 -14.89 -7.29
N ILE A 108 1.92 -15.20 -7.57
CA ILE A 108 2.86 -14.31 -8.29
C ILE A 108 2.29 -13.66 -9.57
N ASP A 109 1.61 -14.43 -10.42
CA ASP A 109 1.08 -13.91 -11.68
C ASP A 109 0.04 -12.81 -11.43
N CYS A 110 -0.93 -13.06 -10.54
CA CYS A 110 -1.94 -12.07 -10.17
C CYS A 110 -1.32 -10.90 -9.39
N LEU A 111 -0.34 -11.18 -8.53
CA LEU A 111 0.37 -10.17 -7.75
C LEU A 111 1.06 -9.14 -8.66
N THR A 112 1.68 -9.61 -9.74
CA THR A 112 2.32 -8.75 -10.75
C THR A 112 1.32 -7.76 -11.35
N VAL A 113 0.11 -8.22 -11.66
CA VAL A 113 -0.94 -7.35 -12.19
C VAL A 113 -1.36 -6.31 -11.16
N VAL A 114 -1.56 -6.71 -9.91
CA VAL A 114 -1.96 -5.79 -8.82
C VAL A 114 -0.87 -4.73 -8.57
N ILE A 115 0.41 -5.10 -8.62
CA ILE A 115 1.51 -4.14 -8.51
C ILE A 115 1.49 -3.11 -9.65
N LYS A 116 1.22 -3.53 -10.90
CA LYS A 116 1.01 -2.58 -12.01
C LYS A 116 -0.15 -1.63 -11.72
N MET A 117 -1.26 -2.14 -11.23
CA MET A 117 -2.43 -1.31 -10.90
C MET A 117 -2.11 -0.27 -9.82
N ILE A 118 -1.31 -0.63 -8.81
CA ILE A 118 -0.84 0.30 -7.77
C ILE A 118 0.09 1.36 -8.37
N LEU A 119 1.14 0.95 -9.10
CA LEU A 119 2.13 1.86 -9.69
C LEU A 119 1.53 2.85 -10.70
N ARG A 120 0.44 2.45 -11.37
CA ARG A 120 -0.31 3.27 -12.33
C ARG A 120 -1.40 4.12 -11.68
N GLY A 121 -1.63 3.98 -10.37
CA GLY A 121 -2.62 4.77 -9.63
C GLY A 121 -4.07 4.35 -9.83
N PHE A 122 -4.33 3.11 -10.28
CA PHE A 122 -5.71 2.63 -10.44
C PHE A 122 -6.37 2.25 -9.12
N LEU A 123 -5.59 1.76 -8.16
CA LEU A 123 -6.00 1.39 -6.81
C LEU A 123 -4.81 1.48 -5.86
N TRP A 124 -5.06 1.30 -4.56
CA TRP A 124 -4.00 1.11 -3.59
C TRP A 124 -4.32 -0.07 -2.67
N CYS A 125 -3.28 -0.79 -2.25
CA CYS A 125 -3.34 -1.71 -1.13
C CYS A 125 -1.93 -2.01 -0.61
N ARG A 126 -1.85 -2.58 0.58
CA ARG A 126 -0.67 -3.33 1.01
C ARG A 126 -0.77 -4.77 0.56
N LEU A 127 0.41 -5.38 0.45
CA LEU A 127 0.57 -6.78 0.09
C LEU A 127 1.41 -7.44 1.19
N GLU A 128 0.77 -8.22 2.05
CA GLU A 128 1.40 -8.79 3.25
C GLU A 128 1.17 -10.29 3.37
N ILE A 129 2.00 -10.97 4.14
CA ILE A 129 1.74 -12.34 4.57
C ILE A 129 2.28 -12.55 5.98
N ASN A 130 1.37 -12.82 6.92
CA ASN A 130 1.68 -12.96 8.33
C ASN A 130 2.56 -11.79 8.82
N GLU A 131 3.37 -12.03 9.84
CA GLU A 131 4.45 -11.12 10.25
C GLU A 131 5.78 -11.45 9.56
N GLN A 132 5.74 -11.91 8.30
CA GLN A 132 6.94 -12.35 7.57
C GLN A 132 7.39 -11.36 6.51
N PHE A 133 6.43 -10.78 5.77
CA PHE A 133 6.70 -9.88 4.67
C PHE A 133 5.56 -8.88 4.50
N SER A 134 5.90 -7.62 4.31
CA SER A 134 4.98 -6.54 3.94
C SER A 134 5.59 -5.75 2.80
N LEU A 135 4.78 -5.50 1.77
CA LEU A 135 5.08 -4.62 0.64
C LEU A 135 4.07 -3.48 0.64
N ARG A 136 4.58 -2.25 0.53
CA ARG A 136 3.79 -1.02 0.43
C ARG A 136 4.38 -0.08 -0.60
N PHE A 137 3.51 0.64 -1.27
CA PHE A 137 3.89 1.76 -2.13
C PHE A 137 3.47 3.05 -1.44
N GLY A 138 4.45 3.92 -1.21
CA GLY A 138 4.19 5.32 -0.88
C GLY A 138 4.06 6.17 -2.14
N TRP A 139 3.98 7.47 -1.95
CA TRP A 139 4.01 8.45 -3.03
C TRP A 139 5.33 8.43 -3.80
N ASP A 140 5.30 8.99 -5.01
CA ASP A 140 6.49 9.26 -5.84
C ASP A 140 7.44 8.05 -5.98
N TYR A 141 6.93 6.85 -6.26
CA TYR A 141 7.79 5.66 -6.44
C TYR A 141 8.73 5.34 -5.26
N TYR A 142 8.30 5.63 -4.04
CA TYR A 142 8.92 5.07 -2.85
C TYR A 142 8.26 3.75 -2.49
N MET A 143 8.94 2.63 -2.75
CA MET A 143 8.47 1.29 -2.37
C MET A 143 9.12 0.84 -1.07
N TYR A 144 8.34 0.22 -0.18
CA TYR A 144 8.79 -0.22 1.13
C TYR A 144 8.56 -1.72 1.31
N ILE A 145 9.60 -2.42 1.74
CA ILE A 145 9.54 -3.83 2.11
C ILE A 145 9.92 -3.97 3.59
N CYS A 146 9.05 -4.58 4.38
CA CYS A 146 9.35 -4.98 5.77
C CYS A 146 9.49 -6.50 5.82
N CYS A 147 10.65 -7.00 6.24
CA CYS A 147 10.89 -8.44 6.41
C CYS A 147 12.04 -8.70 7.39
N ASN A 148 12.35 -9.96 7.69
CA ASN A 148 13.44 -10.28 8.63
C ASN A 148 14.82 -9.81 8.15
N ASN A 149 15.11 -9.91 6.85
CA ASN A 149 16.35 -9.46 6.21
C ASN A 149 16.21 -9.48 4.68
N LEU A 150 17.02 -8.76 3.93
CA LEU A 150 17.30 -9.01 2.50
C LEU A 150 18.77 -9.41 2.37
N ASN A 151 19.07 -10.49 1.64
CA ASN A 151 20.45 -10.91 1.47
C ASN A 151 21.19 -9.96 0.50
N GLU A 152 22.52 -9.89 0.63
CA GLU A 152 23.35 -8.99 -0.19
C GLU A 152 23.19 -9.25 -1.69
N SER A 153 23.03 -10.52 -2.11
CA SER A 153 22.86 -10.85 -3.52
C SER A 153 21.55 -10.33 -4.11
N THR A 154 20.43 -10.37 -3.38
CA THR A 154 19.17 -9.75 -3.78
C THR A 154 19.33 -8.24 -3.87
N ILE A 155 19.97 -7.61 -2.88
CA ILE A 155 20.23 -6.16 -2.89
C ILE A 155 21.08 -5.77 -4.11
N GLU A 156 22.16 -6.48 -4.40
CA GLU A 156 23.01 -6.24 -5.56
C GLU A 156 22.28 -6.39 -6.89
N LYS A 157 21.44 -7.43 -7.02
CA LYS A 157 20.64 -7.64 -8.23
C LYS A 157 19.69 -6.48 -8.47
N ILE A 158 18.99 -6.02 -7.43
CA ILE A 158 18.08 -4.88 -7.52
C ILE A 158 18.87 -3.62 -7.88
N ASN A 159 20.00 -3.37 -7.22
CA ASN A 159 20.86 -2.21 -7.51
C ASN A 159 21.38 -2.19 -8.96
N LYS A 160 21.68 -3.36 -9.54
CA LYS A 160 22.11 -3.49 -10.96
C LYS A 160 21.03 -3.08 -11.97
N THR A 161 19.76 -3.00 -11.56
CA THR A 161 18.67 -2.51 -12.44
C THR A 161 18.61 -0.99 -12.52
N GLY A 162 19.33 -0.28 -11.64
CA GLY A 162 19.25 1.17 -11.47
C GLY A 162 18.22 1.62 -10.42
N LEU A 163 17.59 0.69 -9.69
CA LEU A 163 16.94 0.99 -8.43
C LEU A 163 17.97 1.04 -7.30
N PHE A 164 17.60 1.61 -6.15
CA PHE A 164 18.45 1.75 -4.98
C PHE A 164 17.73 1.16 -3.77
N VAL A 165 18.39 0.21 -3.10
CA VAL A 165 17.91 -0.37 -1.83
C VAL A 165 18.58 0.30 -0.65
N GLU A 166 17.79 0.77 0.29
CA GLU A 166 18.25 1.44 1.51
C GLU A 166 17.63 0.76 2.74
N LEU A 167 18.48 0.38 3.69
CA LEU A 167 18.00 -0.01 5.01
C LEU A 167 17.59 1.26 5.77
N LEU A 168 16.37 1.26 6.27
CA LEU A 168 15.83 2.35 7.08
C LEU A 168 15.93 1.97 8.56
N GLU A 169 16.08 2.99 9.41
CA GLU A 169 15.59 2.88 10.78
C GLU A 169 14.14 2.39 10.73
N PRO A 170 13.67 1.61 11.72
CA PRO A 170 12.35 1.04 11.64
C PRO A 170 11.35 2.19 11.46
N LEU A 171 10.70 2.26 10.30
CA LEU A 171 9.62 3.21 9.98
C LEU A 171 8.25 2.56 10.04
N TYR A 172 8.19 1.30 10.49
CA TYR A 172 6.99 0.49 10.55
C TYR A 172 7.27 -0.76 11.36
N ASP A 173 6.38 -1.06 12.30
CA ASP A 173 6.34 -2.33 13.01
C ASP A 173 5.04 -3.06 12.70
N MET A 174 5.11 -4.12 11.89
CA MET A 174 3.94 -4.96 11.55
C MET A 174 3.23 -5.52 12.80
N LYS A 175 3.92 -5.59 13.94
CA LYS A 175 3.39 -6.15 15.18
C LYS A 175 2.68 -5.13 16.07
N ARG A 176 2.91 -3.84 15.84
CA ARG A 176 2.38 -2.77 16.70
C ARG A 176 1.39 -1.92 15.93
N CYS A 177 0.14 -2.03 16.35
CA CYS A 177 -0.90 -1.12 15.96
C CYS A 177 -1.81 -0.83 17.15
N ASN A 178 -2.37 0.37 17.16
CA ASN A 178 -3.49 0.73 18.00
C ASN A 178 -4.74 0.81 17.13
N PHE A 179 -5.89 0.54 17.73
CA PHE A 179 -7.18 0.65 17.06
C PHE A 179 -7.97 1.79 17.68
N TYR A 180 -8.52 2.64 16.83
CA TYR A 180 -9.38 3.74 17.21
C TYR A 180 -10.70 3.60 16.47
N ILE A 181 -11.80 3.96 17.13
CA ILE A 181 -13.04 4.27 16.43
C ILE A 181 -13.01 5.76 16.11
N GLN A 182 -13.06 6.07 14.83
CA GLN A 182 -13.31 7.42 14.33
C GLN A 182 -14.82 7.58 14.19
N THR A 183 -15.37 8.55 14.90
CA THR A 183 -16.75 9.01 14.74
C THR A 183 -16.74 10.11 13.71
N CYS A 184 -17.46 9.90 12.62
CA CYS A 184 -17.45 10.80 11.47
C CYS A 184 -18.84 11.36 11.20
N ARG A 185 -18.88 12.57 10.64
CA ARG A 185 -20.10 13.20 10.13
C ARG A 185 -19.83 13.73 8.72
N ALA A 186 -20.80 13.55 7.83
CA ALA A 186 -20.77 14.17 6.52
C ALA A 186 -20.93 15.70 6.65
N ASP A 187 -20.07 16.47 5.99
CA ASP A 187 -20.23 17.91 5.87
C ASP A 187 -21.25 18.30 4.78
N GLU A 188 -21.39 19.60 4.52
CA GLU A 188 -22.35 20.13 3.54
C GLU A 188 -22.06 19.64 2.10
N ASP A 189 -20.82 19.28 1.80
CA ASP A 189 -20.37 18.79 0.50
C ASP A 189 -20.43 17.25 0.41
N GLY A 190 -20.75 16.58 1.52
CA GLY A 190 -20.83 15.12 1.64
C GLY A 190 -19.51 14.44 1.96
N ASP A 191 -18.48 15.21 2.35
CA ASP A 191 -17.20 14.68 2.78
C ASP A 191 -17.28 14.25 4.26
N SER A 192 -16.72 13.08 4.57
CA SER A 192 -16.75 12.52 5.93
C SER A 192 -15.65 13.15 6.79
N LEU A 193 -16.05 13.93 7.80
CA LEU A 193 -15.15 14.60 8.74
C LEU A 193 -15.06 13.82 10.06
N VAL A 194 -13.84 13.56 10.52
CA VAL A 194 -13.61 12.95 11.84
C VAL A 194 -13.89 13.97 12.95
N GLU A 195 -14.89 13.72 13.78
CA GLU A 195 -15.25 14.57 14.93
C GLU A 195 -14.58 14.10 16.22
N GLU A 196 -14.44 12.78 16.40
CA GLU A 196 -13.89 12.17 17.60
C GLU A 196 -13.11 10.89 17.28
N GLU A 197 -12.03 10.65 18.04
CA GLU A 197 -11.26 9.40 17.99
C GLU A 197 -11.25 8.74 19.38
N THR A 198 -11.79 7.52 19.46
CA THR A 198 -11.81 6.74 20.70
C THR A 198 -10.89 5.53 20.60
N ILE A 199 -9.87 5.47 21.46
CA ILE A 199 -8.94 4.33 21.51
C ILE A 199 -9.61 3.07 22.08
N LEU A 200 -9.51 1.95 21.36
CA LEU A 200 -10.00 0.64 21.78
C LEU A 200 -8.90 -0.16 22.50
N LYS A 201 -8.75 0.07 23.81
CA LYS A 201 -7.68 -0.52 24.62
C LYS A 201 -7.68 -2.06 24.67
N THR A 202 -8.84 -2.69 24.46
CA THR A 202 -8.98 -4.16 24.50
C THR A 202 -8.97 -4.79 23.11
N MET A 203 -8.99 -3.98 22.05
CA MET A 203 -9.04 -4.48 20.69
C MET A 203 -7.68 -5.03 20.27
N THR A 204 -7.69 -6.14 19.55
CA THR A 204 -6.47 -6.83 19.12
C THR A 204 -6.62 -7.27 17.67
N ARG A 205 -5.49 -7.45 16.97
CA ARG A 205 -5.47 -8.01 15.62
C ARG A 205 -6.21 -9.34 15.53
N GLU A 206 -6.14 -10.16 16.58
CA GLU A 206 -6.84 -11.44 16.63
C GLU A 206 -8.36 -11.28 16.70
N LYS A 207 -8.86 -10.35 17.53
CA LYS A 207 -10.29 -10.00 17.57
C LYS A 207 -10.77 -9.48 16.22
N ILE A 208 -9.98 -8.64 15.55
CA ILE A 208 -10.30 -8.11 14.21
C ILE A 208 -10.39 -9.26 13.19
N LYS A 209 -9.39 -10.15 13.14
CA LYS A 209 -9.42 -11.31 12.23
C LYS A 209 -10.64 -12.20 12.47
N GLN A 210 -10.93 -12.53 13.73
CA GLN A 210 -12.10 -13.35 14.07
C GLN A 210 -13.42 -12.67 13.73
N GLY A 211 -13.55 -11.38 14.05
CA GLY A 211 -14.77 -10.61 13.81
C GLY A 211 -15.08 -10.41 12.33
N LEU A 212 -14.05 -10.30 11.48
CA LEU A 212 -14.20 -10.13 10.03
C LEU A 212 -14.05 -11.45 9.24
N GLY A 213 -13.74 -12.57 9.90
CA GLY A 213 -13.51 -13.85 9.24
C GLY A 213 -12.28 -13.87 8.32
N LEU A 214 -11.24 -13.10 8.67
CA LEU A 214 -9.99 -13.04 7.90
C LEU A 214 -9.17 -14.31 8.11
N SER A 215 -8.37 -14.66 7.12
CA SER A 215 -7.45 -15.78 7.21
C SER A 215 -6.39 -15.59 8.30
N ASP A 216 -5.81 -16.70 8.76
CA ASP A 216 -4.66 -16.67 9.68
C ASP A 216 -3.43 -15.98 9.09
N GLU A 217 -3.34 -15.91 7.75
CA GLU A 217 -2.26 -15.24 7.03
C GLU A 217 -2.41 -13.71 7.01
N HIS A 218 -3.62 -13.20 7.28
CA HIS A 218 -3.87 -11.77 7.40
C HIS A 218 -3.22 -11.21 8.66
N THR A 219 -2.68 -10.01 8.59
CA THR A 219 -2.06 -9.36 9.75
C THR A 219 -3.09 -8.76 10.71
N GLY A 220 -4.33 -8.56 10.27
CA GLY A 220 -5.40 -8.01 11.10
C GLY A 220 -5.18 -6.54 11.50
N ASN A 221 -4.33 -5.82 10.78
CA ASN A 221 -3.91 -4.45 11.09
C ASN A 221 -4.42 -3.46 10.03
N HIS A 222 -5.66 -3.58 9.58
CA HIS A 222 -6.23 -2.74 8.54
C HIS A 222 -7.36 -1.87 9.10
N SER A 223 -7.62 -0.76 8.42
CA SER A 223 -8.73 0.15 8.68
C SER A 223 -9.93 -0.25 7.83
N PHE A 224 -11.13 -0.04 8.34
CA PHE A 224 -12.36 -0.37 7.62
C PHE A 224 -13.58 0.35 8.19
N ASP A 225 -14.59 0.56 7.35
CA ASP A 225 -15.86 1.14 7.77
C ASP A 225 -16.60 0.19 8.72
N ILE A 226 -17.04 0.72 9.86
CA ILE A 226 -17.88 0.02 10.81
C ILE A 226 -19.33 0.24 10.40
N THR A 227 -20.03 -0.85 10.13
CA THR A 227 -21.41 -0.86 9.65
C THR A 227 -22.29 -1.71 10.57
N PRO A 228 -23.62 -1.60 10.48
CA PRO A 228 -24.53 -2.49 11.20
C PRO A 228 -24.30 -3.99 10.94
N GLN A 229 -23.58 -4.36 9.88
CA GLN A 229 -23.24 -5.75 9.57
C GLN A 229 -21.99 -6.26 10.30
N ASN A 230 -21.07 -5.38 10.74
CA ASN A 230 -19.80 -5.79 11.36
C ASN A 230 -19.58 -5.20 12.78
N TYR A 231 -20.45 -4.31 13.26
CA TYR A 231 -20.26 -3.59 14.53
C TYR A 231 -20.28 -4.47 15.79
N GLU A 232 -20.85 -5.69 15.70
CA GLU A 232 -21.05 -6.60 16.84
C GLU A 232 -19.75 -6.91 17.60
N MET A 233 -18.59 -6.88 16.94
CA MET A 233 -17.30 -7.11 17.60
C MET A 233 -16.88 -5.97 18.54
N PHE A 234 -17.50 -4.80 18.43
CA PHE A 234 -17.18 -3.59 19.18
C PHE A 234 -18.22 -3.24 20.27
N LYS A 235 -19.37 -3.93 20.31
CA LYS A 235 -20.53 -3.54 21.15
C LYS A 235 -20.26 -3.43 22.65
N ASN A 236 -19.22 -4.09 23.14
CA ASN A 236 -18.83 -4.02 24.56
C ASN A 236 -17.81 -2.92 24.85
N ASP A 237 -17.20 -2.37 23.81
CA ASP A 237 -16.15 -1.36 23.90
C ASP A 237 -16.64 0.04 23.47
N PHE A 238 -17.74 0.12 22.70
CA PHE A 238 -18.26 1.38 22.15
C PHE A 238 -19.78 1.32 21.87
N GLU A 239 -20.48 2.44 22.09
CA GLU A 239 -21.90 2.61 21.76
C GLU A 239 -22.07 3.37 20.44
N PHE A 240 -22.78 2.78 19.48
CA PHE A 240 -22.93 3.34 18.14
C PHE A 240 -24.28 4.04 17.96
N ASN A 241 -24.28 5.21 17.33
CA ASN A 241 -25.46 5.90 16.82
C ASN A 241 -25.38 6.06 15.28
N PHE A 242 -25.69 4.97 14.57
CA PHE A 242 -25.71 4.94 13.10
C PHE A 242 -26.79 5.84 12.45
N THR A 243 -27.63 6.52 13.24
CA THR A 243 -28.60 7.50 12.70
C THR A 243 -28.02 8.89 12.57
N GLU A 244 -26.95 9.20 13.31
CA GLU A 244 -26.30 10.52 13.33
C GLU A 244 -24.88 10.51 12.77
N TYR A 245 -24.19 9.36 12.83
CA TYR A 245 -22.77 9.27 12.53
C TYR A 245 -22.42 8.09 11.63
N GLU A 246 -21.34 8.27 10.89
CA GLU A 246 -20.57 7.22 10.25
C GLU A 246 -19.41 6.82 11.16
N TYR A 247 -18.94 5.57 11.05
CA TYR A 247 -17.88 5.07 11.91
C TYR A 247 -16.83 4.34 11.10
N CYS A 248 -15.56 4.59 11.40
CA CYS A 248 -14.43 3.88 10.83
C CYS A 248 -13.57 3.31 11.95
N LEU A 249 -13.14 2.06 11.80
CA LEU A 249 -12.02 1.56 12.59
C LEU A 249 -10.74 2.08 11.94
N TYR A 250 -10.05 2.98 12.62
CA TYR A 250 -8.72 3.42 12.23
C TYR A 250 -7.65 2.55 12.90
N CYS A 251 -6.85 1.87 12.09
CA CYS A 251 -5.68 1.14 12.55
C CYS A 251 -4.43 2.04 12.43
N ASP A 252 -4.08 2.67 13.55
CA ASP A 252 -2.83 3.42 13.70
C ASP A 252 -1.66 2.43 13.75
N LYS A 253 -0.96 2.32 12.63
CA LYS A 253 0.29 1.58 12.57
C LYS A 253 1.38 2.54 12.97
N ILE A 254 2.24 2.12 13.89
CA ILE A 254 3.37 2.96 14.28
C ILE A 254 4.33 3.03 13.09
N TYR A 255 4.28 4.15 12.37
CA TYR A 255 5.35 4.57 11.49
C TYR A 255 6.37 5.30 12.36
N ILE A 256 7.35 4.57 12.90
CA ILE A 256 8.41 5.15 13.76
C ILE A 256 9.23 6.18 12.96
#